data_AF-A0A534T2G4-F1
#
_entry.id   AF-A0A534T2G4-F1
#
_cell.length_a   1.000
_cell.length_b   1.000
_cell.length_c   1.000
_cell.angle_alpha   90.00
_cell.angle_beta   90.00
_cell.angle_gamma   90.00
#
_symmetry.space_group_name_H-M   'P 1'
#
loop_
_entity.id
_entity.type
_entity.pdbx_description
1 polymer ?
#
loop_
_entity_poly.entity_id
_entity_poly.type
_entity_poly.pdbx_seq_one_letter_code
_entity_poly.pdbx_strand_id
1 'polypeptide(L)'
;LDAVFPREWPSWVRITLRDGRVHEASVSHPRGDPENFPAPAELDAKFRTLAARALPEAAVARLAAAVDAFGETPSVAPLLAAAVPPV
;
A
#
# COMPACT_ATOMS: atom_id res chain seq x y z
N LEU A 1 -8.08 17.65 13.89
CA LEU A 1 -7.42 16.34 13.65
C LEU A 1 -6.59 15.98 14.88
N ASP A 2 -5.73 16.89 15.36
CA ASP A 2 -4.80 16.66 16.49
C ASP A 2 -5.45 16.16 17.79
N ALA A 3 -6.69 16.54 18.08
CA ALA A 3 -7.40 16.13 19.30
C ALA A 3 -7.61 14.61 19.44
N VAL A 4 -7.55 13.84 18.33
CA VAL A 4 -7.72 12.38 18.34
C VAL A 4 -6.42 11.61 18.05
N PHE A 5 -5.32 12.31 17.78
CA PHE A 5 -4.00 11.68 17.61
C PHE A 5 -3.46 11.19 18.98
N PRO A 6 -2.76 10.04 19.05
CA PRO A 6 -2.41 9.08 17.98
C PRO A 6 -3.42 7.94 17.82
N ARG A 7 -4.63 8.07 18.37
CA ARG A 7 -5.64 7.01 18.27
C ARG A 7 -6.17 6.89 16.84
N GLU A 8 -6.36 8.02 16.17
CA GLU A 8 -6.87 8.08 14.79
C GLU A 8 -6.03 9.06 13.95
N TRP A 9 -5.96 8.80 12.65
CA TRP A 9 -5.37 9.70 11.65
C TRP A 9 -6.42 10.21 10.65
N PRO A 10 -7.45 10.94 11.10
CA PRO A 10 -8.53 11.39 10.23
C PRO A 10 -8.02 12.33 9.13
N SER A 11 -8.71 12.31 7.99
CA SER A 11 -8.51 13.26 6.91
C SER A 11 -9.85 13.89 6.51
N TRP A 12 -9.80 15.12 6.02
CA TRP A 12 -10.99 15.81 5.49
C TRP A 12 -10.59 16.69 4.32
N VAL A 13 -11.55 16.97 3.45
CA VAL A 13 -11.41 17.90 2.35
C VAL A 13 -12.68 18.73 2.22
N ARG A 14 -12.51 20.02 1.95
CA ARG A 14 -13.59 20.92 1.55
C ARG A 14 -13.22 21.58 0.23
N ILE A 15 -14.14 21.54 -0.72
CA ILE A 15 -14.00 22.11 -2.05
C ILE A 15 -15.09 23.16 -2.22
N THR A 16 -14.68 24.40 -2.44
CA THR A 16 -15.57 25.50 -2.84
C THR A 16 -15.53 25.64 -4.35
N LEU A 17 -16.67 25.48 -5.01
CA LEU A 17 -16.83 25.65 -6.44
C LEU A 17 -16.93 27.14 -6.79
N ARG A 18 -16.69 27.48 -8.06
CA ARG A 18 -16.72 28.87 -8.55
C ARG A 18 -18.11 29.52 -8.43
N ASP A 19 -19.16 28.71 -8.42
CA ASP A 19 -20.55 29.15 -8.22
C ASP A 19 -20.94 29.29 -6.73
N GLY A 20 -19.97 29.11 -5.82
CA GLY A 20 -20.16 29.24 -4.39
C GLY A 20 -20.64 27.96 -3.67
N ARG A 21 -20.97 26.88 -4.39
CA ARG A 21 -21.32 25.60 -3.74
C ARG A 21 -20.12 25.01 -3.01
N VAL A 22 -20.40 24.33 -1.90
CA VAL A 22 -19.38 23.69 -1.06
C VAL A 22 -19.64 22.20 -0.98
N HIS A 23 -18.60 21.40 -1.26
CA HIS A 23 -18.57 19.98 -1.01
C HIS A 23 -17.58 19.68 0.10
N GLU A 24 -17.97 18.87 1.07
CA GLU A 24 -17.12 18.46 2.17
C GLU A 24 -17.19 16.95 2.34
N ALA A 25 -16.04 16.33 2.61
CA ALA A 25 -15.94 14.94 2.96
C ALA A 25 -14.90 14.77 4.08
N SER A 26 -15.16 13.85 4.98
CA SER A 26 -14.23 13.45 6.04
C SER A 26 -14.16 11.93 6.14
N VAL A 27 -13.00 11.42 6.52
CA VAL A 27 -12.73 10.00 6.71
C VAL A 27 -11.99 9.86 8.04
N SER A 28 -12.64 9.22 9.02
CA SER A 28 -12.06 9.01 10.35
C SER A 28 -10.92 8.01 10.35
N HIS A 29 -11.07 6.91 9.60
CA HIS A 29 -10.06 5.86 9.43
C HIS A 29 -9.73 5.68 7.94
N PRO A 30 -8.74 6.42 7.41
CA PRO A 30 -8.30 6.27 6.02
C PRO A 30 -7.91 4.84 5.65
N ARG A 31 -7.98 4.53 4.35
CA ARG A 31 -7.57 3.21 3.85
C ARG A 31 -6.09 2.99 4.16
N GLY A 32 -5.77 1.95 4.92
CA GLY A 32 -4.41 1.69 5.41
C GLY A 32 -4.29 1.75 6.94
N ASP A 33 -5.23 2.42 7.61
CA ASP A 33 -5.33 2.40 9.08
C ASP A 33 -5.66 0.99 9.58
N PRO A 34 -5.31 0.64 10.83
CA PRO A 34 -5.65 -0.66 11.40
C PRO A 34 -7.15 -1.00 11.30
N GLU A 35 -8.03 -0.02 11.50
CA GLU A 35 -9.48 -0.16 11.43
C GLU A 35 -10.01 -0.26 9.98
N ASN A 36 -9.22 0.14 8.99
CA ASN A 36 -9.58 0.13 7.57
C ASN A 36 -8.43 -0.40 6.71
N PHE A 37 -7.92 -1.57 7.09
CA PHE A 37 -6.74 -2.15 6.47
C PHE A 37 -7.08 -2.82 5.12
N PRO A 38 -6.25 -2.64 4.06
CA PRO A 38 -6.40 -3.31 2.78
C PRO A 38 -6.57 -4.82 2.87
N ALA A 39 -7.47 -5.40 2.07
CA ALA A 39 -7.54 -6.86 1.97
C ALA A 39 -6.23 -7.40 1.37
N PRO A 40 -5.85 -8.65 1.64
CA PRO A 40 -4.61 -9.24 1.11
C PRO A 40 -4.47 -9.11 -0.42
N ALA A 41 -5.57 -9.31 -1.16
CA ALA A 41 -5.57 -9.16 -2.62
C ALA A 41 -5.29 -7.72 -3.10
N GLU A 42 -5.74 -6.71 -2.35
CA GLU A 42 -5.45 -5.31 -2.66
C GLU A 42 -3.98 -4.96 -2.39
N LEU A 43 -3.39 -5.54 -1.34
CA LEU A 43 -1.97 -5.40 -1.04
C LEU A 43 -1.11 -6.06 -2.11
N ASP A 44 -1.45 -7.28 -2.54
CA ASP A 44 -0.77 -7.98 -3.63
C ASP A 44 -0.86 -7.20 -4.94
N ALA A 45 -2.05 -6.70 -5.29
CA ALA A 45 -2.24 -5.86 -6.48
C ALA A 45 -1.39 -4.57 -6.41
N LYS A 46 -1.37 -3.89 -5.26
CA LYS A 46 -0.53 -2.70 -5.03
C LYS A 46 0.95 -3.06 -5.15
N PHE A 47 1.39 -4.15 -4.53
CA PHE A 47 2.77 -4.63 -4.57
C PHE A 47 3.20 -4.87 -6.02
N ARG A 48 2.44 -5.65 -6.80
CA ARG A 48 2.75 -5.95 -8.20
C ARG A 48 2.80 -4.68 -9.04
N THR A 49 1.85 -3.78 -8.85
CA THR A 49 1.79 -2.49 -9.57
C THR A 49 3.05 -1.64 -9.32
N LEU A 50 3.51 -1.57 -8.06
CA LEU A 50 4.70 -0.79 -7.71
C LEU A 50 5.99 -1.50 -8.15
N ALA A 51 6.10 -2.81 -7.94
CA ALA A 51 7.28 -3.59 -8.29
C ALA A 51 7.53 -3.65 -9.80
N ALA A 52 6.48 -3.71 -10.62
CA ALA A 52 6.57 -3.70 -12.08
C ALA A 52 7.22 -2.43 -12.66
N ARG A 53 7.35 -1.36 -11.87
CA ARG A 53 8.08 -0.14 -12.27
C ARG A 53 9.59 -0.32 -12.30
N ALA A 54 10.11 -1.35 -11.64
CA ALA A 54 11.55 -1.59 -11.50
C ALA A 54 11.97 -3.02 -11.91
N LEU A 55 11.04 -3.97 -11.92
CA LEU A 55 11.30 -5.38 -12.14
C LEU A 55 10.49 -5.93 -13.32
N PRO A 56 11.06 -6.82 -14.14
CA PRO A 56 10.29 -7.61 -15.11
C PRO A 56 9.20 -8.43 -14.41
N GLU A 57 8.10 -8.70 -15.10
CA GLU A 57 6.94 -9.44 -14.56
C GLU A 57 7.34 -10.78 -13.88
N ALA A 58 8.23 -11.54 -14.52
CA ALA A 58 8.73 -12.79 -13.97
C ALA A 58 9.50 -12.61 -12.63
N ALA A 59 10.22 -11.50 -12.46
CA ALA A 59 10.90 -11.18 -11.21
C ALA A 59 9.91 -10.71 -10.14
N VAL A 60 8.89 -9.91 -10.51
CA VAL A 60 7.80 -9.53 -9.60
C VAL A 60 7.08 -10.77 -9.06
N ALA A 61 6.74 -11.74 -9.92
CA ALA A 61 6.08 -12.97 -9.51
C ALA A 61 6.95 -13.80 -8.56
N ARG A 62 8.25 -13.95 -8.85
CA ARG A 62 9.20 -14.63 -7.94
C ARG A 62 9.32 -13.92 -6.60
N LEU A 63 9.37 -12.58 -6.61
CA LEU A 63 9.50 -11.79 -5.39
C LEU A 63 8.25 -11.91 -4.52
N ALA A 64 7.05 -11.84 -5.11
CA ALA A 64 5.79 -12.06 -4.38
C ALA A 64 5.78 -13.43 -3.70
N ALA A 65 6.10 -14.50 -4.43
CA ALA A 65 6.14 -15.85 -3.87
C ALA A 65 7.20 -16.00 -2.75
N ALA A 66 8.37 -15.35 -2.90
CA ALA A 66 9.42 -15.37 -1.87
C ALA A 66 9.02 -14.61 -0.60
N VAL A 67 8.24 -13.53 -0.72
CA VAL A 67 7.68 -12.80 0.43
C VAL A 67 6.62 -13.65 1.14
N ASP A 68 5.73 -14.30 0.40
CA ASP A 68 4.68 -15.15 0.98
C ASP A 68 5.28 -16.35 1.76
N ALA A 69 6.38 -16.93 1.26
CA ALA A 69 7.07 -18.05 1.91
C ALA A 69 8.12 -17.63 2.97
N PHE A 70 8.29 -16.33 3.21
CA PHE A 70 9.42 -15.80 3.99
C PHE A 70 9.50 -16.36 5.41
N GLY A 71 8.35 -16.49 6.09
CA GLY A 71 8.28 -16.99 7.47
C GLY A 71 8.75 -18.44 7.64
N GLU A 72 8.74 -19.22 6.55
CA GLU A 72 9.04 -20.65 6.55
C GLU A 72 10.40 -20.98 5.90
N THR A 73 11.08 -19.98 5.36
CA THR A 73 12.31 -20.18 4.57
C THR A 73 13.55 -19.94 5.44
N PRO A 74 14.56 -20.84 5.46
CA PRO A 74 15.75 -20.70 6.31
C PRO A 74 16.74 -19.63 5.81
N SER A 75 16.49 -18.99 4.67
CA SER A 75 17.40 -18.02 4.06
C SER A 75 16.63 -16.96 3.28
N VAL A 76 17.12 -15.72 3.37
CA VAL A 76 16.58 -14.56 2.64
C VAL A 76 17.17 -14.42 1.24
N ALA A 77 18.16 -15.23 0.87
CA ALA A 77 18.87 -15.12 -0.41
C ALA A 77 17.95 -15.19 -1.64
N PRO A 78 16.94 -16.09 -1.70
CA PRO A 78 16.01 -16.13 -2.84
C PRO A 78 15.19 -14.84 -3.00
N LEU A 79 14.77 -14.23 -1.88
CA LEU A 79 14.05 -12.96 -1.87
C LEU A 79 14.94 -11.83 -2.40
N LEU A 80 16.17 -11.73 -1.90
CA LEU A 80 17.13 -10.71 -2.35
C LEU A 80 17.43 -10.86 -3.85
N ALA A 81 17.66 -12.09 -4.32
CA ALA A 81 17.93 -12.35 -5.73
C ALA A 81 16.75 -11.95 -6.64
N ALA A 82 15.51 -12.08 -6.17
CA ALA A 82 14.32 -11.68 -6.92
C ALA A 82 14.07 -10.15 -6.90
N ALA A 83 14.68 -9.42 -5.97
CA ALA A 83 14.50 -7.99 -5.79
C ALA A 83 15.51 -7.12 -6.58
N VAL A 84 16.50 -7.72 -7.25
CA VAL A 84 17.52 -6.99 -8.02
C VAL A 84 16.97 -6.59 -9.40
N PRO A 85 16.92 -5.29 -9.73
CA PRO A 85 16.58 -4.83 -11.08
C PRO A 85 17.59 -5.33 -12.13
N PRO A 86 17.15 -5.58 -13.37
CA PRO A 86 18.10 -5.80 -14.47
C PRO A 86 18.99 -4.56 -14.64
N VAL A 87 20.27 -4.80 -14.95
CA VAL A 87 21.26 -3.76 -15.26
C VAL A 87 20.99 -3.13 -16.62
#